data_AF-A0A821MG52-F1
#
_entry.id   AF-A0A821MG52-F1
#
_cell.length_a   1.000
_cell.length_b   1.000
_cell.length_c   1.000
_cell.angle_alpha   90.00
_cell.angle_beta   90.00
_cell.angle_gamma   90.00
#
_symmetry.space_group_name_H-M   'P 1'
#
loop_
_entity.id
_entity.type
_entity.pdbx_description
1 polymer ?
#
loop_
_entity_poly.entity_id
_entity_poly.type
_entity_poly.pdbx_seq_one_letter_code
_entity_poly.pdbx_strand_id
1 'polypeptide(L)'
;MISEGLEYACGVAYNIPDNVPPSEKPLHQALNCVLTVSQTRYLVNSSTSRRGYLNIRLVQYEYNELLNHLEIFQSRNEPIDLLDFNKCPQSPVWRLIRQGLDFFKILPKYIFRVVPIEINVRHASIVVRELRYEIDRNEKQTNEYDEKKYKTALLFLAGDAAMCAHFWPGRGMNNGMKGAIALARNILRSCTLNNSINIR
;
A
#
# COMPACT_ATOMS: atom_id res chain seq x y z
N MET A 1 -22.69 -3.09 -1.31
CA MET A 1 -22.16 -3.73 -2.53
C MET A 1 -20.71 -3.32 -2.62
N ILE A 2 -19.74 -4.24 -2.45
CA ILE A 2 -18.31 -3.91 -2.52
C ILE A 2 -18.05 -3.55 -3.99
N SER A 3 -17.59 -2.33 -4.28
CA SER A 3 -17.26 -1.91 -5.64
C SER A 3 -16.04 -2.69 -6.11
N GLU A 4 -16.25 -3.83 -6.78
CA GLU A 4 -15.16 -4.65 -7.30
C GLU A 4 -14.26 -3.81 -8.22
N GLY A 5 -12.98 -3.74 -7.85
CA GLY A 5 -11.93 -3.12 -8.63
C GLY A 5 -11.83 -1.59 -8.53
N LEU A 6 -12.44 -0.92 -7.56
CA LEU A 6 -12.16 0.49 -7.26
C LEU A 6 -11.59 0.63 -5.84
N GLU A 7 -10.47 1.35 -5.73
CA GLU A 7 -9.93 1.84 -4.45
C GLU A 7 -10.02 3.37 -4.41
N TYR A 8 -10.19 3.92 -3.21
CA TYR A 8 -10.30 5.36 -3.00
C TYR A 8 -9.21 5.85 -2.05
N ALA A 9 -8.74 7.07 -2.30
CA ALA A 9 -7.70 7.70 -1.53
C ALA A 9 -7.88 9.22 -1.44
N CYS A 10 -7.18 9.83 -0.49
CA CYS A 10 -7.04 11.28 -0.34
C CYS A 10 -5.57 11.62 -0.25
N GLY A 11 -5.06 12.47 -1.13
CA GLY A 11 -3.72 13.03 -1.08
C GLY A 11 -3.73 14.41 -0.45
N VAL A 12 -2.99 14.57 0.65
CA VAL A 12 -2.83 15.85 1.37
C VAL A 12 -1.42 16.36 1.12
N ALA A 13 -1.30 17.39 0.29
CA ALA A 13 -0.02 17.95 -0.13
C ALA A 13 0.50 18.96 0.90
N TYR A 14 1.77 18.84 1.26
CA TYR A 14 2.40 19.67 2.27
C TYR A 14 3.79 20.16 1.87
N ASN A 15 4.18 21.32 2.41
CA ASN A 15 5.50 21.92 2.20
C ASN A 15 5.95 22.65 3.47
N ILE A 16 6.94 22.10 4.17
CA ILE A 16 7.49 22.61 5.43
C ILE A 16 8.79 23.37 5.13
N PRO A 17 8.86 24.70 5.37
CA PRO A 17 10.05 25.51 5.13
C PRO A 17 11.28 25.03 5.89
N ASP A 18 12.49 25.31 5.40
CA ASP A 18 13.72 24.88 6.07
C ASP A 18 13.88 25.47 7.47
N ASN A 19 13.55 26.76 7.60
CA ASN A 19 13.66 27.52 8.84
C ASN A 19 12.35 27.45 9.64
N VAL A 20 12.17 26.37 10.38
CA VAL A 20 11.04 26.19 11.32
C VAL A 20 11.55 26.04 12.76
N PRO A 21 10.75 26.47 13.76
CA PRO A 21 11.09 26.26 15.17
C PRO A 21 11.34 24.77 15.48
N PRO A 22 12.15 24.44 16.50
CA PRO A 22 12.43 23.05 16.87
C PRO A 22 11.18 22.20 17.14
N SER A 23 10.11 22.82 17.68
CA SER A 23 8.82 22.17 17.95
C SER A 23 8.05 21.77 16.69
N GLU A 24 8.37 22.36 15.55
CA GLU A 24 7.67 22.14 14.27
C GLU A 24 8.54 21.38 13.26
N LYS A 25 9.71 20.90 13.68
CA LYS A 25 10.56 20.09 12.82
C LYS A 25 9.81 18.81 12.41
N PRO A 26 9.84 18.45 11.11
CA PRO A 26 9.21 17.23 10.66
C PRO A 26 9.92 16.01 11.25
N LEU A 27 9.21 14.89 11.31
CA LEU A 27 9.82 13.61 11.66
C LEU A 27 10.91 13.23 10.65
N HIS A 28 11.94 12.54 11.13
CA HIS A 28 13.00 12.03 10.27
C HIS A 28 12.46 11.01 9.25
N GLN A 29 13.01 10.98 8.04
CA GLN A 29 12.52 10.15 6.93
C GLN A 29 12.41 8.66 7.32
N ALA A 30 13.40 8.16 8.05
CA ALA A 30 13.41 6.77 8.53
C ALA A 30 12.20 6.47 9.42
N LEU A 31 11.81 7.41 10.29
CA LEU A 31 10.65 7.25 11.15
C LEU A 31 9.35 7.33 10.34
N ASN A 32 9.25 8.25 9.37
CA ASN A 32 8.12 8.30 8.44
C ASN A 32 7.94 6.98 7.69
N CYS A 33 9.03 6.32 7.31
CA CYS A 33 9.00 5.00 6.70
C CYS A 33 8.45 3.95 7.68
N VAL A 34 9.01 3.86 8.90
CA VAL A 34 8.55 2.92 9.93
C VAL A 34 7.06 3.09 10.25
N LEU A 35 6.60 4.32 10.47
CA LEU A 35 5.20 4.66 10.73
C LEU A 35 4.30 4.40 9.52
N THR A 36 4.81 4.53 8.30
CA THR A 36 4.08 4.13 7.11
C THR A 36 3.90 2.60 7.11
N VAL A 37 4.97 1.82 7.26
CA VAL A 37 4.90 0.35 7.14
C VAL A 37 4.15 -0.37 8.27
N SER A 38 4.02 0.26 9.43
CA SER A 38 3.36 -0.29 10.63
C SER A 38 1.83 -0.25 10.60
N GLN A 39 1.23 0.45 9.62
CA GLN A 39 -0.22 0.53 9.45
C GLN A 39 -0.62 0.50 7.97
N THR A 40 -1.93 0.46 7.70
CA THR A 40 -2.52 0.29 6.36
C THR A 40 -3.36 1.47 5.87
N ARG A 41 -3.52 2.52 6.68
CA ARG A 41 -4.42 3.65 6.45
C ARG A 41 -3.74 4.88 5.86
N TYR A 42 -2.53 5.20 6.30
CA TYR A 42 -1.81 6.42 5.95
C TYR A 42 -0.51 6.09 5.23
N LEU A 43 -0.04 6.95 4.34
CA LEU A 43 1.26 6.82 3.72
C LEU A 43 1.85 8.20 3.52
N VAL A 44 3.03 8.44 4.08
CA VAL A 44 3.77 9.66 3.79
C VAL A 44 4.78 9.36 2.69
N ASN A 45 4.53 9.96 1.52
CA ASN A 45 5.52 10.04 0.46
C ASN A 45 6.16 11.42 0.55
N SER A 46 7.44 11.49 0.90
CA SER A 46 8.11 12.76 1.12
C SER A 46 9.54 12.78 0.62
N SER A 47 9.93 13.94 0.11
CA SER A 47 11.30 14.34 -0.16
C SER A 47 11.82 15.09 1.05
N THR A 48 12.96 14.62 1.59
CA THR A 48 13.66 15.22 2.74
C THR A 48 12.80 15.46 3.99
N SER A 49 11.73 14.67 4.20
CA SER A 49 10.69 14.85 5.23
C SER A 49 9.88 16.16 5.16
N ARG A 50 10.27 17.12 4.31
CA ARG A 50 9.75 18.48 4.34
C ARG A 50 8.67 18.74 3.30
N ARG A 51 8.76 18.09 2.14
CA ARG A 51 7.80 18.28 1.05
C ARG A 51 7.27 16.94 0.59
N GLY A 52 5.97 16.84 0.39
CA GLY A 52 5.38 15.59 -0.05
C GLY A 52 3.87 15.53 0.04
N TYR A 53 3.38 14.30 0.14
CA TYR A 53 1.97 13.98 0.26
C TYR A 53 1.77 13.00 1.41
N LEU A 54 0.84 13.34 2.30
CA LEU A 54 0.19 12.36 3.16
C LEU A 54 -0.99 11.77 2.36
N ASN A 55 -0.83 10.53 1.92
CA ASN A 55 -1.88 9.79 1.25
C ASN A 55 -2.68 8.99 2.29
N ILE A 56 -4.00 9.04 2.23
CA ILE A 56 -4.94 8.41 3.17
C ILE A 56 -5.88 7.48 2.41
N ARG A 57 -5.94 6.21 2.80
CA ARG A 57 -6.88 5.25 2.21
C ARG A 57 -8.27 5.58 2.66
N LEU A 58 -9.22 5.65 1.72
CA LEU A 58 -10.61 5.93 2.00
C LEU A 58 -11.47 4.73 1.60
N VAL A 59 -12.58 4.54 2.30
CA VAL A 59 -13.68 3.75 1.78
C VAL A 59 -14.63 4.65 0.98
N GLN A 60 -15.48 4.06 0.16
CA GLN A 60 -16.29 4.79 -0.82
C GLN A 60 -17.11 5.94 -0.21
N TYR A 61 -17.74 5.74 0.96
CA TYR A 61 -18.53 6.80 1.57
C TYR A 61 -17.67 7.99 2.03
N GLU A 62 -16.45 7.74 2.54
CA GLU A 62 -15.52 8.80 2.96
C GLU A 62 -15.00 9.57 1.74
N TYR A 63 -14.80 8.89 0.62
CA TYR A 63 -14.41 9.51 -0.64
C TYR A 63 -15.50 10.42 -1.20
N ASN A 64 -16.75 9.94 -1.22
CA ASN A 64 -17.89 10.74 -1.66
C ASN A 64 -18.12 11.95 -0.74
N GLU A 65 -17.99 11.75 0.57
CA GLU A 65 -18.04 12.84 1.56
C GLU A 65 -16.97 13.90 1.29
N LEU A 66 -15.72 13.47 1.03
CA LEU A 66 -14.64 14.38 0.67
C LEU A 66 -14.94 15.15 -0.61
N LEU A 67 -15.39 14.47 -1.67
CA LEU A 67 -15.76 15.11 -2.94
C LEU A 67 -16.82 16.21 -2.74
N ASN A 68 -17.91 15.89 -2.05
CA ASN A 68 -18.99 16.84 -1.80
C ASN A 68 -18.49 18.10 -1.07
N HIS A 69 -17.63 17.94 -0.06
CA HIS A 69 -17.07 19.08 0.66
C HIS A 69 -16.12 19.91 -0.20
N LEU A 70 -15.29 19.27 -1.01
CA LEU A 70 -14.37 19.97 -1.90
C LEU A 70 -15.11 20.77 -2.98
N GLU A 71 -16.20 20.22 -3.53
CA GLU A 71 -17.07 20.94 -4.47
C GLU A 71 -17.68 22.19 -3.83
N ILE A 72 -18.13 22.10 -2.56
CA ILE A 72 -18.65 23.25 -1.81
C ILE A 72 -17.57 24.32 -1.65
N PHE A 73 -16.36 23.96 -1.20
CA PHE A 73 -15.26 24.90 -1.06
C PHE A 73 -14.90 25.59 -2.39
N GLN A 74 -14.85 24.80 -3.46
CA GLN A 74 -14.56 25.32 -4.79
C GLN A 74 -15.65 26.29 -5.28
N SER A 75 -16.93 25.98 -5.03
CA SER A 75 -18.05 26.85 -5.38
C SER A 75 -18.03 28.20 -4.66
N ARG A 76 -17.47 28.24 -3.44
CA ARG A 76 -17.35 29.45 -2.62
C ARG A 76 -16.04 30.19 -2.83
N ASN A 77 -15.12 29.63 -3.63
CA ASN A 77 -13.75 30.10 -3.79
C ASN A 77 -13.01 30.26 -2.43
N GLU A 78 -13.33 29.37 -1.48
CA GLU A 78 -12.74 29.38 -0.14
C GLU A 78 -11.54 28.44 -0.09
N PRO A 79 -10.39 28.87 0.47
CA PRO A 79 -9.27 27.97 0.69
C PRO A 79 -9.63 26.94 1.77
N ILE A 80 -9.08 25.73 1.63
CA ILE A 80 -9.19 24.70 2.67
C ILE A 80 -8.27 25.11 3.82
N ASP A 81 -8.86 25.56 4.92
CA ASP A 81 -8.15 25.83 6.17
C ASP A 81 -8.46 24.73 7.19
N LEU A 82 -7.48 23.84 7.40
CA LEU A 82 -7.59 22.73 8.34
C LEU A 82 -7.45 23.16 9.82
N LEU A 83 -7.06 24.41 10.10
CA LEU A 83 -6.93 24.95 11.45
C LEU A 83 -8.23 25.58 11.96
N ASP A 84 -9.03 26.13 11.06
CA ASP A 84 -10.32 26.73 11.41
C ASP A 84 -11.39 25.64 11.54
N PHE A 85 -11.66 25.21 12.77
CA PHE A 85 -12.66 24.19 13.06
C PHE A 85 -14.10 24.61 12.70
N ASN A 86 -14.37 25.91 12.54
CA ASN A 86 -15.67 26.41 12.13
C ASN A 86 -15.86 26.34 10.61
N LYS A 87 -14.76 26.48 9.84
CA LYS A 87 -14.77 26.38 8.37
C LYS A 87 -14.50 24.98 7.86
N CYS A 88 -13.60 24.24 8.51
CA CYS A 88 -13.31 22.86 8.17
C CYS A 88 -14.40 21.94 8.72
N PRO A 89 -15.02 21.08 7.88
CA PRO A 89 -16.02 20.16 8.36
C PRO A 89 -15.45 19.23 9.44
N GLN A 90 -16.31 18.87 10.40
CA GLN A 90 -15.99 17.95 11.49
C GLN A 90 -16.40 16.51 11.18
N SER A 91 -16.75 16.24 9.92
CA SER A 91 -17.19 14.93 9.49
C SER A 91 -16.04 13.90 9.55
N PRO A 92 -16.35 12.59 9.52
CA PRO A 92 -15.37 11.53 9.72
C PRO A 92 -14.12 11.65 8.85
N VAL A 93 -14.26 12.02 7.57
CA VAL A 93 -13.10 12.11 6.65
C VAL A 93 -12.10 13.19 7.06
N TRP A 94 -12.57 14.34 7.53
CA TRP A 94 -11.71 15.42 7.97
C TRP A 94 -11.04 15.13 9.31
N ARG A 95 -11.72 14.40 10.19
CA ARG A 95 -11.10 13.88 11.41
C ARG A 95 -9.97 12.90 11.08
N LEU A 96 -10.15 12.03 10.07
CA LEU A 96 -9.11 11.12 9.60
C LEU A 96 -7.91 11.86 8.99
N ILE A 97 -8.17 12.92 8.23
CA ILE A 97 -7.11 13.80 7.72
C ILE A 97 -6.31 14.39 8.88
N ARG A 98 -6.97 14.99 9.88
CA ARG A 98 -6.32 15.56 11.07
C ARG A 98 -5.53 14.52 11.86
N GLN A 99 -6.08 13.33 12.06
CA GLN A 99 -5.39 12.24 12.74
C GLN A 99 -4.12 11.80 11.99
N GLY A 100 -4.18 11.69 10.66
CA GLY A 100 -3.01 11.36 9.85
C GLY A 100 -1.93 12.45 9.94
N LEU A 101 -2.33 13.73 9.90
CA LEU A 101 -1.41 14.86 10.06
C LEU A 101 -0.72 14.85 11.42
N ASP A 102 -1.48 14.64 12.49
CA ASP A 102 -0.95 14.53 13.86
C ASP A 102 -0.01 13.33 14.01
N PHE A 103 -0.39 12.17 13.48
CA PHE A 103 0.40 10.93 13.53
C PHE A 103 1.80 11.09 12.90
N PHE A 104 1.92 11.88 11.84
CA PHE A 104 3.21 12.17 11.18
C PHE A 104 3.83 13.52 11.59
N LYS A 105 3.26 14.22 12.57
CA LYS A 105 3.66 15.57 13.00
C LYS A 105 3.76 16.59 11.86
N ILE A 106 2.81 16.53 10.92
CA ILE A 106 2.69 17.50 9.82
C ILE A 106 1.70 18.57 10.26
N LEU A 107 2.17 19.79 10.51
CA LEU A 107 1.29 20.86 10.98
C LEU A 107 0.33 21.32 9.85
N PRO A 108 -0.96 21.54 10.15
CA PRO A 108 -1.95 21.88 9.11
C PRO A 108 -1.65 23.17 8.35
N LYS A 109 -0.93 24.14 8.95
CA LYS A 109 -0.49 25.38 8.27
C LYS A 109 0.45 25.16 7.08
N TYR A 110 1.07 23.99 6.98
CA TYR A 110 1.94 23.62 5.86
C TYR A 110 1.20 22.89 4.74
N ILE A 111 -0.11 22.67 4.90
CA ILE A 111 -0.97 22.07 3.89
C ILE A 111 -1.44 23.13 2.93
N PHE A 112 -1.33 22.84 1.64
CA PHE A 112 -1.80 23.74 0.58
C PHE A 112 -2.78 23.07 -0.39
N ARG A 113 -2.98 21.75 -0.28
CA ARG A 113 -3.92 21.03 -1.14
C ARG A 113 -4.41 19.73 -0.53
N VAL A 114 -5.69 19.44 -0.75
CA VAL A 114 -6.32 18.13 -0.49
C VAL A 114 -6.92 17.65 -1.81
N VAL A 115 -6.64 16.41 -2.19
CA VAL A 115 -7.00 15.85 -3.50
C VAL A 115 -7.67 14.49 -3.31
N PRO A 116 -8.91 14.29 -3.78
CA PRO A 116 -9.53 12.97 -3.84
C PRO A 116 -8.91 12.21 -5.02
N ILE A 117 -8.58 10.94 -4.81
CA ILE A 117 -7.96 10.07 -5.81
C ILE A 117 -8.80 8.80 -5.90
N GLU A 118 -9.41 8.56 -7.06
CA GLU A 118 -10.02 7.28 -7.40
C GLU A 118 -9.01 6.43 -8.16
N ILE A 119 -8.93 5.15 -7.81
CA ILE A 119 -7.96 4.21 -8.35
C ILE A 119 -8.69 3.00 -8.89
N ASN A 120 -8.60 2.80 -10.21
CA ASN A 120 -9.19 1.64 -10.86
C ASN A 120 -8.20 0.47 -10.86
N VAL A 121 -8.51 -0.56 -10.08
CA VAL A 121 -7.74 -1.80 -9.95
C VAL A 121 -8.44 -3.01 -10.59
N ARG A 122 -9.45 -2.80 -11.44
CA ARG A 122 -10.19 -3.89 -12.13
C ARG A 122 -9.30 -4.81 -12.97
N HIS A 123 -8.12 -4.35 -13.37
CA HIS A 123 -7.16 -5.13 -14.16
C HIS A 123 -5.97 -5.65 -13.35
N ALA A 124 -5.95 -5.46 -12.02
CA ALA A 124 -4.95 -6.10 -11.17
C ALA A 124 -5.19 -7.62 -11.18
N SER A 125 -4.32 -8.36 -11.86
CA SER A 125 -4.53 -9.76 -12.26
C SER A 125 -4.38 -10.74 -11.10
N ILE A 126 -5.37 -11.62 -10.92
CA ILE A 126 -5.45 -12.71 -9.93
C ILE A 126 -4.18 -13.59 -9.96
N VAL A 127 -3.58 -13.89 -8.79
CA VAL A 127 -2.16 -14.32 -8.69
C VAL A 127 -1.92 -15.77 -8.28
N VAL A 128 -2.86 -16.69 -8.53
CA VAL A 128 -2.64 -18.10 -8.19
C VAL A 128 -2.95 -18.98 -9.40
N ARG A 129 -1.91 -19.61 -9.96
CA ARG A 129 -2.03 -20.66 -10.98
C ARG A 129 -1.05 -21.79 -10.67
N GLU A 130 -1.57 -23.01 -10.54
CA GLU A 130 -0.76 -24.22 -10.44
C GLU A 130 -0.05 -24.47 -11.79
N LEU A 131 1.28 -24.62 -11.78
CA LEU A 131 2.06 -24.97 -12.98
C LEU A 131 2.37 -26.46 -12.99
N ARG A 132 1.79 -27.18 -13.95
CA ARG A 132 2.14 -28.57 -14.28
C ARG A 132 2.98 -28.56 -15.55
N TYR A 133 4.16 -29.20 -15.52
CA TYR A 133 4.96 -29.40 -16.72
C TYR A 133 5.21 -30.89 -16.97
N GLU A 134 5.12 -31.25 -18.24
CA GLU A 134 5.37 -32.59 -18.75
C GLU A 134 6.88 -32.80 -18.82
N ILE A 135 7.36 -33.96 -18.37
CA ILE A 135 8.77 -34.31 -18.46
C ILE A 135 8.93 -35.18 -19.70
N ASP A 136 9.67 -34.70 -20.70
CA ASP A 136 10.13 -35.58 -21.78
C ASP A 136 11.14 -36.57 -21.20
N ARG A 137 10.84 -37.86 -21.32
CA ARG A 137 11.84 -38.89 -21.08
C ARG A 137 12.80 -38.84 -22.27
N ASN A 138 14.06 -38.47 -22.02
CA ASN A 138 15.13 -38.82 -22.95
C ASN A 138 15.12 -40.34 -23.14
N GLU A 139 14.71 -40.73 -24.34
CA GLU A 139 14.96 -41.97 -25.07
C GLU A 139 15.17 -43.24 -24.23
N LYS A 140 14.06 -43.98 -24.04
CA LYS A 140 13.94 -45.36 -24.53
C LYS A 140 12.46 -45.73 -24.50
N GLN A 141 11.83 -45.65 -25.68
CA GLN A 141 10.49 -46.14 -25.92
C GLN A 141 10.46 -47.65 -25.71
N THR A 142 9.77 -48.10 -24.67
CA THR A 142 9.21 -49.44 -24.63
C THR A 142 7.87 -49.36 -23.90
N ASN A 143 6.80 -49.47 -24.70
CA ASN A 143 5.41 -49.78 -24.37
C ASN A 143 4.40 -48.62 -24.46
N GLU A 144 3.32 -48.94 -25.17
CA GLU A 144 2.25 -48.08 -25.71
C GLU A 144 1.22 -47.61 -24.66
N TYR A 145 1.56 -47.71 -23.36
CA TYR A 145 0.72 -47.33 -22.21
C TYR A 145 1.49 -46.54 -21.14
N ASP A 146 2.43 -45.67 -21.53
CA ASP A 146 3.11 -44.79 -20.58
C ASP A 146 2.19 -43.59 -20.26
N GLU A 147 1.52 -43.62 -19.11
CA GLU A 147 0.82 -42.45 -18.56
C GLU A 147 1.79 -41.26 -18.52
N LYS A 148 1.36 -40.11 -19.08
CA LYS A 148 2.11 -38.85 -19.04
C LYS A 148 2.51 -38.53 -17.61
N LYS A 149 3.82 -38.52 -17.32
CA LYS A 149 4.34 -38.28 -15.98
C LYS A 149 4.60 -36.78 -15.78
N TYR A 150 3.75 -36.15 -14.99
CA TYR A 150 3.90 -34.74 -14.63
C TYR A 150 4.81 -34.59 -13.41
N LYS A 151 5.69 -33.58 -13.42
CA LYS A 151 6.36 -33.11 -12.19
C LYS A 151 5.70 -31.82 -11.75
N THR A 152 5.49 -31.71 -10.44
CA THR A 152 5.09 -30.46 -9.81
C THR A 152 6.35 -29.69 -9.43
N ALA A 153 6.54 -28.49 -9.99
CA ALA A 153 7.51 -27.53 -9.46
C ALA A 153 6.75 -26.50 -8.62
N LEU A 154 7.38 -26.09 -7.53
CA LEU A 154 6.91 -24.96 -6.74
C LEU A 154 7.51 -23.69 -7.35
N LEU A 155 6.70 -22.94 -8.08
CA LEU A 155 7.04 -21.58 -8.50
C LEU A 155 6.52 -20.60 -7.43
N PHE A 156 7.41 -19.76 -6.93
CA PHE A 156 7.05 -18.66 -6.06
C PHE A 156 7.22 -17.35 -6.81
N LEU A 157 6.19 -16.53 -6.78
CA LEU A 157 6.28 -15.13 -7.18
C LEU A 157 6.38 -14.30 -5.89
N ALA A 158 7.05 -13.14 -5.93
CA ALA A 158 7.10 -12.20 -4.82
C ALA A 158 7.08 -10.75 -5.34
N GLY A 159 6.68 -9.80 -4.48
CA GLY A 159 6.61 -8.38 -4.85
C GLY A 159 5.61 -8.13 -5.98
N ASP A 160 5.94 -7.21 -6.89
CA ASP A 160 5.06 -6.82 -8.00
C ASP A 160 4.75 -7.98 -8.96
N ALA A 161 5.58 -9.04 -8.96
CA ALA A 161 5.30 -10.26 -9.71
C ALA A 161 4.23 -11.16 -9.05
N ALA A 162 3.98 -11.03 -7.73
CA ALA A 162 3.01 -11.84 -6.97
C ALA A 162 1.85 -11.08 -6.36
N MET A 163 1.97 -9.78 -6.19
CA MET A 163 0.96 -8.99 -5.53
C MET A 163 0.19 -8.24 -6.59
N CYS A 164 -1.11 -8.51 -6.68
CA CYS A 164 -2.04 -7.57 -7.30
C CYS A 164 -1.72 -6.19 -6.75
N ALA A 165 -1.44 -5.25 -7.65
CA ALA A 165 -1.13 -3.88 -7.32
C ALA A 165 -2.18 -3.35 -6.31
N HIS A 166 -1.82 -3.35 -5.02
CA HIS A 166 -2.24 -2.26 -4.17
C HIS A 166 -1.53 -1.05 -4.76
N PHE A 167 -2.19 -0.37 -5.70
CA PHE A 167 -1.70 0.85 -6.33
C PHE A 167 -1.76 1.99 -5.32
N TRP A 168 -1.09 1.79 -4.19
CA TRP A 168 -0.76 2.79 -3.22
C TRP A 168 0.69 3.21 -3.52
N PRO A 169 0.90 4.40 -4.09
CA PRO A 169 2.24 4.88 -4.40
C PRO A 169 3.12 4.78 -3.15
N GLY A 170 4.26 4.09 -3.25
CA GLY A 170 5.20 3.93 -2.12
C GLY A 170 4.97 2.71 -1.22
N ARG A 171 4.03 1.79 -1.55
CA ARG A 171 3.88 0.51 -0.81
C ARG A 171 4.35 -0.74 -1.55
N GLY A 172 4.57 -0.68 -2.86
CA GLY A 172 5.08 -1.82 -3.65
C GLY A 172 6.33 -2.43 -3.03
N MET A 173 7.35 -1.61 -2.76
CA MET A 173 8.58 -2.06 -2.11
C MET A 173 8.33 -2.66 -0.71
N ASN A 174 7.50 -2.02 0.12
CA ASN A 174 7.21 -2.49 1.48
C ASN A 174 6.50 -3.84 1.48
N ASN A 175 5.50 -4.01 0.61
CA ASN A 175 4.76 -5.24 0.45
C ASN A 175 5.63 -6.33 -0.18
N GLY A 176 6.47 -5.97 -1.16
CA GLY A 176 7.45 -6.88 -1.75
C GLY A 176 8.50 -7.37 -0.75
N MET A 177 9.05 -6.49 0.09
CA MET A 177 9.99 -6.88 1.15
C MET A 177 9.31 -7.77 2.20
N LYS A 178 8.08 -7.45 2.62
CA LYS A 178 7.30 -8.31 3.53
C LYS A 178 7.07 -9.69 2.91
N GLY A 179 6.68 -9.74 1.64
CA GLY A 179 6.48 -10.97 0.88
C GLY A 179 7.76 -11.80 0.76
N ALA A 180 8.89 -11.15 0.45
CA ALA A 180 10.19 -11.80 0.36
C ALA A 180 10.66 -12.37 1.71
N ILE A 181 10.53 -11.60 2.80
CA ILE A 181 10.89 -12.07 4.15
C ILE A 181 10.00 -13.24 4.57
N ALA A 182 8.69 -13.16 4.32
CA ALA A 182 7.77 -14.25 4.61
C ALA A 182 8.10 -15.51 3.79
N LEU A 183 8.41 -15.37 2.50
CA LEU A 183 8.83 -16.48 1.65
C LEU A 183 10.13 -17.11 2.16
N ALA A 184 11.15 -16.31 2.45
CA ALA A 184 12.42 -16.79 2.97
C ALA A 184 12.26 -17.56 4.30
N ARG A 185 11.43 -17.06 5.22
CA ARG A 185 11.11 -17.74 6.48
C ARG A 185 10.40 -19.06 6.26
N ASN A 186 9.45 -19.13 5.31
CA ASN A 186 8.74 -20.37 5.01
C ASN A 186 9.66 -21.41 4.35
N ILE A 187 10.49 -21.00 3.38
CA ILE A 187 11.50 -21.90 2.78
C ILE A 187 12.44 -22.44 3.86
N LEU A 188 13.01 -21.55 4.68
CA LEU A 188 13.91 -21.95 5.76
C LEU A 188 13.23 -22.94 6.71
N ARG A 189 11.99 -22.67 7.14
CA ARG A 189 11.22 -23.54 8.02
C ARG A 189 10.94 -24.91 7.39
N SER A 190 10.60 -24.96 6.12
CA SER A 190 10.38 -26.22 5.39
C SER A 190 11.67 -27.03 5.23
N CYS A 191 12.81 -26.37 5.01
CA CYS A 191 14.11 -27.02 4.92
C CYS A 191 14.59 -27.55 6.29
N THR A 192 14.34 -26.82 7.39
CA THR A 192 14.78 -27.23 8.72
C THR A 192 13.89 -28.31 9.35
N LEU A 193 12.58 -28.29 9.12
CA LEU A 193 11.68 -29.36 9.58
C LEU A 193 12.00 -30.73 8.94
N ASN A 194 12.50 -30.74 7.70
CA ASN A 194 12.94 -31.97 7.04
C ASN A 194 14.27 -32.52 7.57
N ASN A 195 15.08 -31.73 8.27
CA ASN A 195 16.32 -32.21 8.90
C ASN A 195 16.11 -32.78 10.31
N SER A 196 14.93 -32.60 10.91
CA SER A 196 14.63 -33.08 12.27
C SER A 196 14.02 -34.50 12.32
N ILE A 197 13.81 -35.16 11.17
CA ILE A 197 13.16 -36.48 11.08
C ILE A 197 14.18 -37.65 10.99
N ASN A 198 15.48 -37.38 11.17
CA ASN A 198 16.49 -38.45 11.28
C ASN A 198 17.35 -38.29 12.53
N ILE A 199 16.72 -38.43 13.70
CA ILE A 199 17.43 -38.90 14.89
C ILE A 199 16.75 -40.22 15.27
N ARG A 200 17.53 -41.30 15.09
CA ARG A 200 17.22 -42.68 15.48
C ARG A 200 16.85 -42.79 16.96
#